data_AF-A0A9D8ZVF2-F1
#
_entry.id   AF-A0A9D8ZVF2-F1
#
_cell.length_a   1.000
_cell.length_b   1.000
_cell.length_c   1.000
_cell.angle_alpha   90.00
_cell.angle_beta   90.00
_cell.angle_gamma   90.00
#
_symmetry.space_group_name_H-M   'P 1'
#
loop_
_entity.id
_entity.type
_entity.pdbx_description
1 polymer ?
#
loop_
_entity_poly.entity_id
_entity_poly.type
_entity_poly.pdbx_seq_one_letter_code
_entity_poly.pdbx_strand_id
1 'polypeptide(L)'
;MFFVSCATHAPMSEMVMYTPKKVISEDKKNEVIKYYSKFSFGVSAQTDFLDYSALREYANKKGHQGPIYDYDGSTITGGLVPIFLFDKNDEFAFSLTTGFLFGVDATIKLYENYYLTGGYTAFGGGQVILQKRVLNTYSKGASVGVFFDYLYQATDGNCSYVCLGPGYDDIFYVHVVGLRGNFLATEAEKNRSFLSLNSKVGYLFETQTPYLSLGVTLGAY
;
A
#
# COMPACT_ATOMS: atom_id res chain seq x y z
N MET A 1 8.53 -11.98 -15.24
CA MET A 1 7.64 -10.96 -14.66
C MET A 1 7.67 -11.16 -13.15
N PHE A 2 8.58 -10.46 -12.46
CA PHE A 2 8.73 -10.58 -11.01
C PHE A 2 7.90 -9.49 -10.35
N PHE A 3 7.04 -9.88 -9.42
CA PHE A 3 6.22 -8.97 -8.65
C PHE A 3 7.10 -8.12 -7.73
N VAL A 4 7.30 -6.86 -8.10
CA VAL A 4 8.04 -5.89 -7.26
C VAL A 4 7.07 -5.39 -6.18
N SER A 5 6.93 -6.13 -5.08
CA SER A 5 6.04 -5.68 -3.99
C SER A 5 6.70 -4.63 -3.13
N CYS A 6 5.93 -3.64 -2.67
CA CYS A 6 6.36 -2.73 -1.61
C CYS A 6 5.15 -2.21 -0.81
N ALA A 7 5.30 -2.14 0.52
CA ALA A 7 4.26 -1.66 1.43
C ALA A 7 3.86 -0.19 1.20
N THR A 8 4.71 0.61 0.56
CA THR A 8 4.42 2.00 0.15
C THR A 8 3.41 2.10 -1.00
N HIS A 9 3.29 1.03 -1.78
CA HIS A 9 2.34 0.99 -2.89
C HIS A 9 1.00 0.48 -2.34
N ALA A 10 0.95 -0.73 -1.80
CA ALA A 10 -0.28 -1.27 -1.22
C ALA A 10 -0.19 -1.41 0.32
N PRO A 11 -0.34 -0.33 1.11
CA PRO A 11 -0.43 -0.46 2.56
C PRO A 11 -1.77 -1.11 2.91
N MET A 12 -1.72 -2.17 3.71
CA MET A 12 -2.87 -3.03 3.98
C MET A 12 -3.30 -3.01 5.44
N SER A 13 -2.47 -2.51 6.36
CA SER A 13 -2.88 -2.32 7.76
C SER A 13 -4.09 -1.38 7.86
N GLU A 14 -4.28 -0.52 6.86
CA GLU A 14 -5.44 0.35 6.65
C GLU A 14 -6.78 -0.40 6.62
N MET A 15 -6.78 -1.68 6.22
CA MET A 15 -7.99 -2.50 6.20
C MET A 15 -8.61 -2.67 7.58
N VAL A 16 -7.86 -2.43 8.67
CA VAL A 16 -8.40 -2.36 10.03
C VAL A 16 -9.56 -1.37 10.16
N MET A 17 -9.58 -0.32 9.32
CA MET A 17 -10.66 0.66 9.30
C MET A 17 -12.02 0.06 8.93
N TYR A 18 -12.05 -1.02 8.16
CA TYR A 18 -13.26 -1.53 7.51
C TYR A 18 -13.58 -2.96 7.87
N THR A 19 -12.74 -3.60 8.67
CA THR A 19 -12.90 -5.01 9.01
C THR A 19 -13.83 -5.12 10.20
N PRO A 20 -15.09 -5.59 10.08
CA PRO A 20 -15.83 -5.97 11.26
C PRO A 20 -15.08 -7.12 11.92
N LYS A 21 -14.56 -6.84 13.12
CA LYS A 21 -13.89 -7.82 13.96
C LYS A 21 -14.85 -8.90 14.48
N LYS A 22 -16.16 -8.77 14.22
CA LYS A 22 -17.19 -9.70 14.67
C LYS A 22 -17.98 -10.15 13.45
N VAL A 23 -17.77 -11.39 13.05
CA VAL A 23 -18.58 -12.06 12.03
C VAL A 23 -19.62 -12.90 12.76
N ILE A 24 -20.88 -12.71 12.41
CA ILE A 24 -21.98 -13.51 12.92
C ILE A 24 -22.16 -14.67 11.95
N SER A 25 -21.95 -15.91 12.44
CA SER A 25 -22.28 -17.12 11.71
C SER A 25 -23.37 -17.85 12.48
N GLU A 26 -24.35 -18.36 11.76
CA GLU A 26 -25.35 -19.25 12.32
C GLU A 26 -24.85 -20.69 12.15
N ASP A 27 -24.69 -21.42 13.26
CA ASP A 27 -24.35 -22.85 13.20
C ASP A 27 -25.57 -23.66 12.71
N LYS A 28 -25.35 -24.90 12.26
CA LYS A 28 -26.40 -25.86 11.88
C LYS A 28 -27.44 -26.14 12.99
N LYS A 29 -27.22 -25.60 14.19
CA LYS A 29 -28.09 -25.67 15.37
C LYS A 29 -28.82 -24.34 15.69
N ASN A 30 -28.78 -23.35 14.79
CA ASN A 30 -29.32 -21.99 15.00
C ASN A 30 -28.68 -21.23 16.18
N GLU A 31 -27.44 -21.57 16.56
CA GLU A 31 -26.67 -20.79 17.52
C GLU A 31 -25.87 -19.71 16.79
N VAL A 32 -26.01 -18.46 17.23
CA VAL A 32 -25.25 -17.32 16.72
C VAL A 32 -23.84 -17.33 17.31
N ILE A 33 -22.85 -17.73 16.51
CA ILE A 33 -21.44 -17.73 16.90
C ILE A 33 -20.76 -16.47 16.36
N LYS A 34 -20.08 -15.72 17.25
CA LYS A 34 -19.31 -14.53 16.90
C LYS A 34 -17.84 -14.90 16.67
N TYR A 35 -17.34 -14.72 15.45
CA TYR A 35 -15.94 -14.97 15.08
C TYR A 35 -15.15 -13.66 14.96
N TYR A 36 -13.89 -13.71 15.39
CA TYR A 36 -12.97 -12.59 15.28
C TYR A 36 -11.83 -12.93 14.31
N SER A 37 -11.80 -12.26 13.15
CA SER A 37 -10.68 -12.38 12.21
C SER A 37 -9.46 -11.69 12.79
N LYS A 38 -8.41 -12.48 13.05
CA LYS A 38 -7.10 -11.99 13.54
C LYS A 38 -6.05 -11.89 12.45
N PHE A 39 -6.36 -12.48 11.31
CA PHE A 39 -5.48 -12.63 10.17
C PHE A 39 -6.28 -12.37 8.90
N SER A 40 -5.62 -11.81 7.89
CA SER A 40 -6.11 -11.86 6.52
C SER A 40 -4.94 -11.92 5.58
N PHE A 41 -5.19 -12.41 4.37
CA PHE A 41 -4.19 -12.53 3.33
C PHE A 41 -4.72 -11.93 2.04
N GLY A 42 -3.89 -11.16 1.35
CA GLY A 42 -4.24 -10.57 0.06
C GLY A 42 -3.09 -10.58 -0.93
N VAL A 43 -3.46 -10.50 -2.20
CA VAL A 43 -2.59 -10.24 -3.34
C VAL A 43 -2.92 -8.85 -3.86
N SER A 44 -1.94 -7.96 -3.80
CA SER A 44 -2.07 -6.57 -4.28
C SER A 44 -1.46 -6.40 -5.67
N ALA A 45 -1.92 -5.38 -6.38
CA ALA A 45 -1.45 -4.92 -7.68
C ALA A 45 -1.58 -3.39 -7.72
N GLN A 46 -0.51 -2.65 -7.98
CA GLN A 46 -0.55 -1.19 -8.09
C GLN A 46 0.33 -0.69 -9.23
N THR A 47 -0.13 0.38 -9.88
CA THR A 47 0.58 1.11 -10.92
C THR A 47 0.70 2.59 -10.55
N ASP A 48 1.89 3.14 -10.76
CA ASP A 48 2.20 4.55 -10.56
C ASP A 48 2.45 5.21 -11.91
N PHE A 49 1.82 6.36 -12.14
CA PHE A 49 1.96 7.16 -13.35
C PHE A 49 2.87 8.35 -13.03
N LEU A 50 4.09 8.27 -13.54
CA LEU A 50 5.17 9.23 -13.31
C LEU A 50 5.60 9.87 -14.63
N ASP A 51 6.00 11.14 -14.57
CA ASP A 51 6.70 11.78 -15.68
C ASP A 51 8.19 11.39 -15.65
N TYR A 52 8.52 10.32 -16.35
CA TYR A 52 9.90 9.82 -16.43
C TYR A 52 10.85 10.79 -17.13
N SER A 53 10.35 11.69 -17.98
CA SER A 53 11.21 12.70 -18.62
C SER A 53 11.68 13.74 -17.61
N ALA A 54 10.78 14.20 -16.74
CA ALA A 54 11.11 15.12 -15.65
C ALA A 54 11.97 14.45 -14.57
N LEU A 55 11.67 13.19 -14.21
CA LEU A 55 12.52 12.41 -13.31
C LEU A 55 13.93 12.22 -13.86
N ARG A 56 14.06 12.00 -15.17
CA ARG A 56 15.36 11.86 -15.84
C ARG A 56 16.17 13.16 -15.78
N GLU A 57 15.52 14.29 -16.05
CA GLU A 57 16.16 15.60 -15.92
C GLU A 57 16.66 15.84 -14.49
N TYR A 58 15.84 15.51 -13.49
CA TYR A 58 16.20 15.63 -12.09
C TYR A 58 17.37 14.71 -11.70
N ALA A 59 17.34 13.44 -12.11
CA ALA A 59 18.41 12.46 -11.87
C ALA A 59 19.76 12.93 -12.46
N ASN A 60 19.74 13.45 -13.70
CA ASN A 60 20.93 14.00 -14.36
C ASN A 60 21.49 15.21 -13.59
N LYS A 61 20.64 16.12 -13.10
CA LYS A 61 21.07 17.26 -12.26
C LYS A 61 21.72 16.82 -10.95
N LYS A 62 21.36 15.64 -10.44
CA LYS A 62 21.94 15.03 -9.23
C LYS A 62 23.17 14.16 -9.49
N GLY A 63 23.61 14.04 -10.75
CA GLY A 63 24.80 13.29 -11.13
C GLY A 63 24.55 11.80 -11.36
N HIS A 64 23.30 11.33 -11.32
CA HIS A 64 22.95 9.96 -11.65
C HIS A 64 22.92 9.79 -13.17
N GLN A 65 23.65 8.80 -13.69
CA GLN A 65 23.75 8.48 -15.11
C GLN A 65 23.08 7.13 -15.42
N GLY A 66 22.84 6.84 -16.70
CA GLY A 66 22.14 5.59 -17.12
C GLY A 66 20.61 5.68 -17.06
N PRO A 67 19.86 4.89 -17.84
CA PRO A 67 18.40 4.98 -17.89
C PRO A 67 17.81 4.84 -16.48
N ILE A 68 16.74 5.59 -16.19
CA ILE A 68 15.89 5.23 -15.06
C ILE A 68 15.25 3.92 -15.45
N TYR A 69 15.27 2.92 -14.57
CA TYR A 69 14.51 1.69 -14.78
C TYR A 69 13.02 2.04 -14.76
N ASP A 70 12.52 2.47 -15.92
CA ASP A 70 11.13 2.34 -16.26
C ASP A 70 10.94 0.84 -16.48
N TYR A 71 10.38 0.16 -15.48
CA TYR A 71 9.80 -1.15 -15.69
C TYR A 71 8.52 -0.97 -16.52
N ASP A 72 8.70 -0.49 -17.76
CA ASP A 72 7.75 -0.34 -18.86
C ASP A 72 6.34 0.10 -18.43
N GLY A 73 6.18 1.38 -18.04
CA GLY A 73 4.94 2.17 -18.12
C GLY A 73 3.68 1.66 -17.37
N SER A 74 3.78 0.53 -16.67
CA SER A 74 2.68 -0.15 -15.98
C SER A 74 3.25 -1.26 -15.09
N THR A 75 4.25 -0.93 -14.29
CA THR A 75 4.80 -1.91 -13.35
C THR A 75 3.73 -2.24 -12.33
N ILE A 76 3.11 -3.41 -12.48
CA ILE A 76 2.21 -3.95 -11.47
C ILE A 76 3.08 -4.40 -10.29
N THR A 77 3.16 -3.55 -9.28
CA THR A 77 3.75 -3.88 -7.99
C THR A 77 2.74 -4.71 -7.20
N GLY A 78 3.16 -5.87 -6.68
CA GLY A 78 2.22 -6.78 -6.02
C GLY A 78 2.91 -7.73 -5.08
N GLY A 79 2.21 -8.17 -4.05
CA GLY A 79 2.76 -9.15 -3.13
C GLY A 79 1.76 -9.73 -2.18
N LEU A 80 2.27 -10.63 -1.34
CA LEU A 80 1.49 -11.30 -0.32
C LEU A 80 1.46 -10.41 0.91
N VAL A 81 0.25 -10.14 1.40
CA VAL A 81 0.07 -9.21 2.52
C VAL A 81 -0.70 -9.87 3.66
N PRO A 82 0.00 -10.54 4.60
CA PRO A 82 -0.57 -10.87 5.90
C PRO A 82 -0.88 -9.59 6.70
N ILE A 83 -2.13 -9.51 7.19
CA ILE A 83 -2.58 -8.44 8.08
C ILE A 83 -2.84 -9.04 9.46
N PHE A 84 -2.28 -8.44 10.50
CA PHE A 84 -2.48 -8.85 11.89
C PHE A 84 -3.45 -7.88 12.56
N LEU A 85 -4.61 -8.41 12.97
CA LEU A 85 -5.69 -7.66 13.61
C LEU A 85 -5.76 -8.03 15.09
N PHE A 86 -5.60 -7.04 15.97
CA PHE A 86 -5.59 -7.28 17.41
C PHE A 86 -7.00 -7.24 18.02
N ASP A 87 -7.30 -8.29 18.79
CA ASP A 87 -8.64 -8.66 19.27
C ASP A 87 -9.23 -7.71 20.32
N LYS A 88 -8.40 -6.86 20.94
CA LYS A 88 -8.80 -6.01 22.08
C LYS A 88 -8.95 -4.51 21.76
N ASN A 89 -8.27 -3.99 20.73
CA ASN A 89 -8.29 -2.56 20.44
C ASN A 89 -8.53 -2.31 18.93
N ASP A 90 -9.59 -1.57 18.56
CA ASP A 90 -9.86 -1.06 17.19
C ASP A 90 -8.88 0.05 16.78
N GLU A 91 -7.75 0.13 17.49
CA GLU A 91 -6.85 1.25 17.48
C GLU A 91 -5.55 0.95 16.74
N PHE A 92 -5.25 -0.32 16.45
CA PHE A 92 -3.97 -0.67 15.86
C PHE A 92 -4.05 -1.91 14.95
N ALA A 93 -3.37 -1.84 13.81
CA ALA A 93 -3.08 -2.98 12.96
C ALA A 93 -1.70 -2.87 12.33
N PHE A 94 -1.18 -4.02 11.94
CA PHE A 94 0.13 -4.15 11.31
C PHE A 94 0.01 -5.11 10.13
N SER A 95 0.71 -4.79 9.04
CA SER A 95 0.89 -5.71 7.91
C SER A 95 2.34 -5.81 7.50
N LEU A 96 2.67 -7.01 7.03
CA LEU A 96 3.90 -7.29 6.34
C LEU A 96 3.56 -7.48 4.88
N THR A 97 4.32 -6.85 4.00
CA THR A 97 4.18 -7.04 2.56
C THR A 97 5.42 -7.77 2.07
N THR A 98 5.24 -8.94 1.45
CA THR A 98 6.34 -9.75 0.93
C THR A 98 6.24 -9.90 -0.60
N GLY A 99 7.35 -9.64 -1.29
CA GLY A 99 7.56 -9.79 -2.74
C GLY A 99 9.05 -9.64 -3.08
N PHE A 100 9.41 -9.00 -4.20
CA PHE A 100 10.84 -8.72 -4.50
C PHE A 100 11.51 -7.85 -3.42
N LEU A 101 10.77 -6.91 -2.83
CA LEU A 101 11.20 -6.13 -1.66
C LEU A 101 10.32 -6.44 -0.45
N PHE A 102 10.93 -6.43 0.73
CA PHE A 102 10.20 -6.51 2.00
C PHE A 102 9.72 -5.12 2.38
N GLY A 103 8.45 -5.01 2.76
CA GLY A 103 7.88 -3.79 3.30
C GLY A 103 7.04 -4.08 4.54
N VAL A 104 6.93 -3.07 5.39
CA VAL A 104 6.07 -3.12 6.58
C VAL A 104 5.23 -1.86 6.62
N ASP A 105 3.98 -2.00 7.06
CA ASP A 105 3.13 -0.85 7.35
C ASP A 105 2.30 -1.08 8.61
N ALA A 106 2.03 0.01 9.31
CA ALA A 106 1.27 0.02 10.55
C ALA A 106 0.24 1.14 10.51
N THR A 107 -0.97 0.85 10.97
CA THR A 107 -2.07 1.81 11.07
C THR A 107 -2.50 1.93 12.52
N ILE A 108 -2.58 3.17 13.01
CA ILE A 108 -3.11 3.52 14.32
C ILE A 108 -4.34 4.41 14.17
N LYS A 109 -5.37 4.16 14.96
CA LYS A 109 -6.53 5.05 15.11
C LYS A 109 -6.14 6.20 16.03
N LEU A 110 -6.31 7.42 15.56
CA LEU A 110 -6.00 8.60 16.37
C LEU A 110 -7.20 9.00 17.22
N TYR A 111 -8.32 9.34 16.57
CA TYR A 111 -9.53 9.83 17.21
C TYR A 111 -10.75 9.55 16.32
N GLU A 112 -11.88 9.15 16.90
CA GLU A 112 -13.13 8.85 16.17
C GLU A 112 -12.95 7.98 14.91
N ASN A 113 -12.91 8.60 13.74
CA ASN A 113 -12.81 7.97 12.43
C ASN A 113 -11.52 8.36 11.70
N TYR A 114 -10.54 8.94 12.40
CA TYR A 114 -9.24 9.33 11.87
C TYR A 114 -8.18 8.29 12.19
N TYR A 115 -7.37 7.98 11.19
CA TYR A 115 -6.33 6.95 11.22
C TYR A 115 -5.05 7.49 10.62
N LEU A 116 -3.93 7.09 11.19
CA LEU A 116 -2.58 7.37 10.71
C LEU A 116 -1.92 6.07 10.31
N THR A 117 -1.39 6.03 9.10
CA THR A 117 -0.67 4.88 8.56
C THR A 117 0.75 5.29 8.21
N GLY A 118 1.72 4.50 8.67
CA GLY A 118 3.12 4.63 8.31
C GLY A 118 3.59 3.37 7.63
N GLY A 119 4.30 3.50 6.51
CA GLY A 119 4.86 2.40 5.73
C GLY A 119 6.33 2.63 5.40
N TYR A 120 7.09 1.54 5.33
CA TYR A 120 8.50 1.54 4.97
C TYR A 120 8.84 0.32 4.11
N THR A 121 9.75 0.48 3.17
CA THR A 121 10.26 -0.61 2.33
C THR A 121 11.77 -0.72 2.47
N ALA A 122 12.27 -1.96 2.43
CA ALA A 122 13.70 -2.20 2.23
C ALA A 122 14.18 -1.38 1.01
N PHE A 123 15.37 -0.79 1.09
CA PHE A 123 15.97 0.16 0.13
C PHE A 123 15.49 1.62 0.17
N GLY A 124 14.70 1.99 1.18
CA GLY A 124 14.57 3.38 1.61
C GLY A 124 13.32 4.12 1.10
N GLY A 125 12.29 3.41 0.63
CA GLY A 125 10.98 4.02 0.35
C GLY A 125 10.14 4.14 1.64
N GLY A 126 9.35 5.21 1.75
CA GLY A 126 8.49 5.46 2.91
C GLY A 126 7.16 6.10 2.55
N GLN A 127 6.17 5.95 3.43
CA GLN A 127 4.86 6.57 3.28
C GLN A 127 4.27 6.95 4.64
N VAL A 128 3.62 8.11 4.69
CA VAL A 128 2.74 8.50 5.79
C VAL A 128 1.38 8.90 5.22
N ILE A 129 0.30 8.37 5.77
CA ILE A 129 -1.08 8.67 5.35
C ILE A 129 -1.88 9.06 6.57
N LEU A 130 -2.54 10.21 6.51
CA LEU A 130 -3.58 10.60 7.46
C LEU A 130 -4.93 10.53 6.75
N GLN A 131 -5.83 9.69 7.23
CA GLN A 131 -7.09 9.43 6.57
C GLN A 131 -8.28 9.39 7.52
N LYS A 132 -9.43 9.79 6.99
CA LYS A 132 -10.72 9.73 7.65
C LYS A 132 -11.57 8.66 6.99
N ARG A 133 -12.08 7.73 7.78
CA ARG A 133 -13.10 6.78 7.36
C ARG A 133 -14.42 7.52 7.15
N VAL A 134 -14.96 7.43 5.95
CA VAL A 134 -16.23 8.09 5.55
C VAL A 134 -17.38 7.10 5.41
N LEU A 135 -17.08 5.83 5.16
CA LEU A 135 -18.08 4.77 5.08
C LEU A 135 -17.58 3.54 5.84
N ASN A 136 -18.47 2.96 6.65
CA ASN A 136 -18.26 1.68 7.31
C ASN A 136 -19.58 0.94 7.46
N THR A 137 -19.79 -0.06 6.63
CA THR A 137 -20.95 -0.95 6.67
C THR A 137 -20.46 -2.40 6.77
N TYR A 138 -21.38 -3.35 6.88
CA TYR A 138 -21.00 -4.76 6.98
C TYR A 138 -20.26 -5.27 5.73
N SER A 139 -20.59 -4.75 4.54
CA SER A 139 -20.06 -5.23 3.26
C SER A 139 -19.23 -4.19 2.48
N LYS A 140 -19.17 -2.94 2.94
CA LYS A 140 -18.47 -1.85 2.24
C LYS A 140 -17.80 -0.88 3.21
N GLY A 141 -16.62 -0.38 2.83
CA GLY A 141 -15.89 0.66 3.55
C GLY A 141 -15.26 1.67 2.59
N ALA A 142 -15.06 2.90 3.05
CA ALA A 142 -14.32 3.91 2.30
C ALA A 142 -13.61 4.94 3.20
N SER A 143 -12.48 5.46 2.75
CA SER A 143 -11.73 6.54 3.38
C SER A 143 -11.25 7.54 2.36
N VAL A 144 -11.03 8.76 2.85
CA VAL A 144 -10.32 9.82 2.15
C VAL A 144 -9.25 10.37 3.07
N GLY A 145 -8.11 10.76 2.50
CA GLY A 145 -6.99 11.23 3.30
C GLY A 145 -5.99 12.05 2.50
N VAL A 146 -4.95 12.48 3.21
CA VAL A 146 -3.76 13.06 2.64
C VAL A 146 -2.60 12.09 2.82
N PHE A 147 -1.68 12.09 1.87
CA PHE A 147 -0.48 11.26 1.96
C PHE A 147 0.77 12.08 1.69
N PHE A 148 1.87 11.58 2.26
CA PHE A 148 3.22 12.00 1.94
C PHE A 148 4.04 10.74 1.65
N ASP A 149 4.56 10.65 0.44
CA ASP A 149 5.38 9.53 -0.02
C ASP A 149 6.82 9.98 -0.25
N TYR A 150 7.74 9.13 0.20
CA TYR A 150 9.15 9.17 -0.10
C TYR A 150 9.46 8.02 -1.06
N LEU A 151 9.47 8.32 -2.35
CA LEU A 151 9.62 7.32 -3.40
C LEU A 151 11.11 7.12 -3.71
N TYR A 152 11.54 5.88 -3.84
CA TYR A 152 12.86 5.53 -4.33
C TYR A 152 12.80 5.29 -5.85
N GLN A 153 13.80 5.76 -6.58
CA GLN A 153 13.97 5.55 -8.01
C GLN A 153 15.40 5.09 -8.28
N ALA A 154 15.57 4.18 -9.24
CA ALA A 154 16.87 3.60 -9.56
C ALA A 154 17.27 3.93 -10.99
N THR A 155 18.48 4.45 -11.16
CA THR A 155 19.19 4.52 -12.44
C THR A 155 19.97 3.23 -12.67
N ASP A 156 20.43 3.01 -13.91
CA ASP A 156 21.13 1.78 -14.29
C ASP A 156 22.39 1.50 -13.46
N GLY A 157 22.27 0.56 -12.52
CA GLY A 157 23.39 -0.12 -11.88
C GLY A 157 23.78 -1.32 -12.72
N ASN A 158 25.03 -1.35 -13.18
CA ASN A 158 25.60 -2.41 -14.02
C ASN A 158 25.53 -3.78 -13.30
N CYS A 159 24.46 -4.55 -13.54
CA CYS A 159 24.14 -5.74 -12.75
C CYS A 159 24.11 -7.01 -13.63
N SER A 160 25.27 -7.68 -13.76
CA SER A 160 25.42 -8.86 -14.62
C SER A 160 25.00 -10.19 -13.97
N TYR A 161 24.78 -10.26 -12.65
CA TYR A 161 24.31 -11.48 -11.93
C TYR A 161 23.58 -11.14 -10.62
N VAL A 162 22.61 -12.00 -10.23
CA VAL A 162 21.79 -12.03 -8.99
C VAL A 162 21.89 -10.75 -8.15
N CYS A 163 21.20 -9.69 -8.58
CA CYS A 163 21.18 -8.42 -7.85
C CYS A 163 20.05 -8.39 -6.82
N LEU A 164 20.44 -8.12 -5.56
CA LEU A 164 19.53 -7.88 -4.44
C LEU A 164 18.96 -6.46 -4.43
N GLY A 165 19.14 -5.69 -5.52
CA GLY A 165 18.73 -4.30 -5.66
C GLY A 165 19.81 -3.46 -6.38
N PRO A 166 19.47 -2.23 -6.79
CA PRO A 166 20.43 -1.27 -7.34
C PRO A 166 21.48 -0.86 -6.29
N GLY A 167 22.68 -0.44 -6.74
CA GLY A 167 23.70 0.12 -5.88
C GLY A 167 23.24 1.44 -5.23
N TYR A 168 23.78 1.79 -4.06
CA TYR A 168 23.41 3.04 -3.36
C TYR A 168 23.64 4.30 -4.21
N ASP A 169 24.67 4.31 -5.05
CA ASP A 169 25.00 5.44 -5.93
C ASP A 169 24.05 5.58 -7.13
N ASP A 170 23.25 4.54 -7.40
CA ASP A 170 22.28 4.50 -8.50
C ASP A 170 20.85 4.78 -8.01
N ILE A 171 20.67 5.12 -6.73
CA ILE A 171 19.36 5.40 -6.15
C ILE A 171 19.23 6.91 -5.92
N PHE A 172 18.11 7.46 -6.36
CA PHE A 172 17.67 8.80 -5.98
C PHE A 172 16.25 8.76 -5.43
N TYR A 173 15.90 9.80 -4.67
CA TYR A 173 14.61 9.86 -3.98
C TYR A 173 13.84 11.12 -4.38
N VAL A 174 12.52 10.99 -4.44
CA VAL A 174 11.58 12.08 -4.72
C VAL A 174 10.42 12.04 -3.73
N HIS A 175 9.87 13.22 -3.45
CA HIS A 175 8.82 13.39 -2.48
C HIS A 175 7.50 13.73 -3.18
N VAL A 176 6.43 13.11 -2.71
CA VAL A 176 5.08 13.34 -3.22
C VAL A 176 4.16 13.70 -2.07
N VAL A 177 3.34 14.74 -2.26
CA VAL A 177 2.19 15.02 -1.39
C VAL A 177 0.92 14.97 -2.20
N GLY A 178 -0.18 14.52 -1.60
CA GLY A 178 -1.45 14.55 -2.28
C GLY A 178 -2.62 14.03 -1.49
N LEU A 179 -3.69 13.73 -2.21
CA LEU A 179 -4.92 13.14 -1.73
C LEU A 179 -4.96 11.65 -2.03
N ARG A 180 -5.50 10.87 -1.10
CA ARG A 180 -5.72 9.43 -1.24
C ARG A 180 -7.19 9.09 -1.02
N GLY A 181 -7.71 8.20 -1.86
CA GLY A 181 -9.01 7.56 -1.68
C GLY A 181 -8.83 6.06 -1.57
N ASN A 182 -9.55 5.42 -0.65
CA ASN A 182 -9.59 3.97 -0.52
C ASN A 182 -11.04 3.49 -0.43
N PHE A 183 -11.33 2.37 -1.09
CA PHE A 183 -12.62 1.71 -1.06
C PHE A 183 -12.42 0.22 -0.81
N LEU A 184 -13.25 -0.35 0.06
CA LEU A 184 -13.30 -1.77 0.35
C LEU A 184 -14.69 -2.32 0.07
N ALA A 185 -14.77 -3.42 -0.67
CA ALA A 185 -15.92 -4.29 -0.72
C ALA A 185 -15.58 -5.65 -0.10
N THR A 186 -16.46 -6.20 0.71
CA THR A 186 -16.27 -7.51 1.34
C THR A 186 -17.60 -8.26 1.48
N GLU A 187 -17.55 -9.58 1.48
CA GLU A 187 -18.72 -10.42 1.70
C GLU A 187 -19.20 -10.36 3.15
N ALA A 188 -20.51 -10.59 3.33
CA ALA A 188 -21.16 -10.46 4.62
C ALA A 188 -21.07 -11.72 5.53
N GLU A 189 -20.19 -12.67 5.21
CA GLU A 189 -20.23 -14.02 5.79
C GLU A 189 -18.89 -14.48 6.40
N LYS A 190 -18.88 -15.70 6.94
CA LYS A 190 -17.68 -16.36 7.50
C LYS A 190 -16.76 -16.82 6.37
N ASN A 191 -15.47 -16.49 6.44
CA ASN A 191 -14.45 -16.62 5.37
C ASN A 191 -14.70 -15.66 4.19
N ARG A 192 -14.86 -14.37 4.50
CA ARG A 192 -15.17 -13.36 3.49
C ARG A 192 -13.97 -13.07 2.60
N SER A 193 -14.23 -13.01 1.31
CA SER A 193 -13.34 -12.36 0.35
C SER A 193 -13.44 -10.83 0.47
N PHE A 194 -12.43 -10.12 0.02
CA PHE A 194 -12.47 -8.68 -0.11
C PHE A 194 -11.78 -8.19 -1.38
N LEU A 195 -12.27 -7.06 -1.88
CA LEU A 195 -11.69 -6.26 -2.94
C LEU A 195 -11.44 -4.86 -2.39
N SER A 196 -10.19 -4.44 -2.35
CA SER A 196 -9.77 -3.08 -2.02
C SER A 196 -9.33 -2.35 -3.28
N LEU A 197 -9.74 -1.09 -3.41
CA LEU A 197 -9.30 -0.16 -4.46
C LEU A 197 -8.66 1.04 -3.78
N ASN A 198 -7.38 1.30 -4.08
CA ASN A 198 -6.68 2.49 -3.61
C ASN A 198 -6.41 3.43 -4.80
N SER A 199 -6.40 4.73 -4.51
CA SER A 199 -6.05 5.76 -5.49
C SER A 199 -5.32 6.89 -4.79
N LYS A 200 -4.29 7.43 -5.45
CA LYS A 200 -3.55 8.60 -5.00
C LYS A 200 -3.46 9.61 -6.14
N VAL A 201 -3.70 10.87 -5.84
CA VAL A 201 -3.45 12.00 -6.76
C VAL A 201 -2.63 13.03 -6.00
N GLY A 202 -1.48 13.40 -6.55
CA GLY A 202 -0.53 14.26 -5.87
C GLY A 202 0.39 15.01 -6.80
N TYR A 203 1.44 15.56 -6.21
CA TYR A 203 2.43 16.38 -6.88
C TYR A 203 3.83 16.04 -6.39
N LEU A 204 4.75 15.85 -7.33
CA LEU A 204 6.18 15.63 -7.06
C LEU A 204 6.89 16.98 -6.92
N PHE A 205 7.51 17.22 -5.77
CA PHE A 205 8.12 18.53 -5.50
C PHE A 205 9.38 18.79 -6.31
N GLU A 206 10.23 17.77 -6.47
CA GLU A 206 11.53 17.86 -7.13
C GLU A 206 11.40 18.11 -8.63
N THR A 207 10.45 17.43 -9.26
CA THR A 207 10.23 17.47 -10.72
C THR A 207 9.16 18.45 -11.14
N GLN A 208 8.35 18.94 -10.19
CA GLN A 208 7.22 19.82 -10.45
C GLN A 208 6.16 19.20 -11.38
N THR A 209 5.93 17.88 -11.22
CA THR A 209 5.02 17.12 -12.08
C THR A 209 3.88 16.48 -11.29
N PRO A 210 2.71 16.25 -11.94
CA PRO A 210 1.61 15.53 -11.32
C PRO A 210 1.98 14.07 -11.07
N TYR A 211 1.38 13.49 -10.03
CA TYR A 211 1.49 12.08 -9.68
C TYR A 211 0.09 11.45 -9.59
N LEU A 212 -0.09 10.29 -10.21
CA LEU A 212 -1.28 9.47 -10.09
C LEU A 212 -0.84 8.05 -9.75
N SER A 213 -1.58 7.39 -8.85
CA SER A 213 -1.40 5.98 -8.56
C SER A 213 -2.74 5.30 -8.35
N LEU A 214 -2.84 4.07 -8.86
CA LEU A 214 -4.02 3.23 -8.79
C LEU A 214 -3.63 1.82 -8.39
N GLY A 215 -4.36 1.24 -7.45
CA GLY A 215 -4.11 -0.12 -7.01
C GLY A 215 -5.37 -0.87 -6.60
N VAL A 216 -5.25 -2.18 -6.73
CA VAL A 216 -6.27 -3.19 -6.46
C VAL A 216 -5.66 -4.19 -5.49
N THR A 217 -6.44 -4.65 -4.51
CA THR A 217 -6.05 -5.80 -3.69
C THR A 217 -7.21 -6.75 -3.54
N LEU A 218 -6.96 -8.02 -3.79
CA LEU A 218 -7.91 -9.11 -3.59
C LEU A 218 -7.41 -9.97 -2.44
N GLY A 219 -8.27 -10.30 -1.49
CA GLY A 219 -7.86 -11.13 -0.37
C GLY A 219 -9.02 -11.80 0.34
N ALA A 220 -8.70 -12.46 1.45
CA ALA A 220 -9.66 -13.12 2.31
C ALA A 220 -9.22 -13.03 3.78
N TYR A 221 -10.21 -13.09 4.68
CA TYR A 221 -10.03 -13.10 6.14
C TYR A 221 -10.17 -14.50 6.74
#